data_AF-Q9KT25-F1
#
_entry.id   AF-Q9KT25-F1
#
_cell.length_a   1.000
_cell.length_b   1.000
_cell.length_c   1.000
_cell.angle_alpha   90.00
_cell.angle_beta   90.00
_cell.angle_gamma   90.00
#
_symmetry.space_group_name_H-M   'P 1'
#
loop_
_entity.id
_entity.type
_entity.pdbx_description
1 polymer ?
#
loop_
_entity_poly.entity_id
_entity_poly.type
_entity_poly.pdbx_seq_one_letter_code
_entity_poly.pdbx_strand_id
1 'polypeptide(L)'
;MEQSVAFNISTIAKMVGSDLVEPMLVSYQENTQAQLTKLITIVATQSVSELHRLAHSMKSSARFIGSDALSEFCFQLEMKTAADPEWHSDYVRQVEELCQRSRDVLEQVTIYLEQQKVSNR
;
A
#
# COMPACT_ATOMS: atom_id res chain seq x y z
N MET A 1 -21.56 -6.87 -7.73
CA MET A 1 -20.12 -6.83 -7.39
C MET A 1 -19.62 -5.46 -7.80
N GLU A 2 -19.60 -4.52 -6.87
CA GLU A 2 -18.88 -3.27 -7.08
C GLU A 2 -17.41 -3.63 -7.26
N GLN A 3 -16.83 -3.31 -8.42
CA GLN A 3 -15.39 -3.37 -8.58
C GLN A 3 -14.82 -2.38 -7.56
N SER A 4 -14.35 -2.90 -6.43
CA SER A 4 -13.56 -2.12 -5.49
C SER A 4 -12.29 -1.74 -6.24
N VAL A 5 -12.27 -0.52 -6.81
CA VAL A 5 -11.12 -0.05 -7.59
C VAL A 5 -9.98 0.10 -6.59
N ALA A 6 -9.01 -0.81 -6.65
CA ALA A 6 -7.93 -0.89 -5.67
C ALA A 6 -7.03 0.36 -5.67
N PHE A 7 -7.12 1.20 -6.71
CA PHE A 7 -6.42 2.47 -6.90
C PHE A 7 -7.20 3.34 -7.90
N ASN A 8 -6.86 4.62 -8.07
CA ASN A 8 -7.60 5.55 -8.92
C ASN A 8 -6.69 6.31 -9.90
N ILE A 9 -6.82 6.01 -11.19
CA ILE A 9 -6.07 6.66 -12.28
C ILE A 9 -6.31 8.17 -12.34
N SER A 10 -7.54 8.62 -12.20
CA SER A 10 -7.86 10.06 -12.22
C SER A 10 -7.22 10.79 -11.05
N THR A 11 -7.12 10.15 -9.88
CA THR A 11 -6.39 10.70 -8.73
C THR A 11 -4.90 10.84 -9.05
N ILE A 12 -4.27 9.80 -9.59
CA ILE A 12 -2.85 9.83 -9.96
C ILE A 12 -2.60 10.91 -11.01
N ALA A 13 -3.38 10.93 -12.10
CA ALA A 13 -3.23 11.88 -13.18
C ALA A 13 -3.40 13.34 -12.72
N LYS A 14 -4.26 13.61 -11.73
CA LYS A 14 -4.37 14.94 -11.12
C LYS A 14 -3.14 15.35 -10.33
N MET A 15 -2.39 14.39 -9.77
CA MET A 15 -1.19 14.67 -8.97
C MET A 15 0.07 14.79 -9.81
N VAL A 16 0.22 13.98 -10.87
CA VAL A 16 1.45 13.90 -11.66
C VAL A 16 1.30 14.20 -13.15
N GLY A 17 0.08 14.34 -13.67
CA GLY A 17 -0.18 14.38 -15.11
C GLY A 17 -0.45 12.99 -15.69
N SER A 18 -1.25 12.92 -16.76
CA SER A 18 -1.69 11.65 -17.36
C SER A 18 -0.55 10.82 -17.94
N ASP A 19 0.47 11.48 -18.48
CA ASP A 19 1.68 10.88 -19.06
C ASP A 19 2.60 10.23 -18.01
N LEU A 20 2.49 10.64 -16.74
CA LEU A 20 3.30 10.11 -15.65
C LEU A 20 2.59 9.05 -14.79
N VAL A 21 1.36 8.67 -15.13
CA VAL A 21 0.59 7.65 -14.39
C VAL A 21 1.31 6.30 -14.38
N GLU A 22 1.74 5.80 -15.55
CA GLU A 22 2.42 4.50 -15.64
C GLU A 22 3.76 4.47 -14.88
N PRO A 23 4.69 5.44 -15.07
CA PRO A 23 5.92 5.52 -14.27
C PRO A 23 5.64 5.56 -12.76
N MET A 24 4.59 6.28 -12.34
CA MET A 24 4.23 6.36 -10.94
C MET A 24 3.76 5.01 -10.38
N LEU A 25 2.94 4.28 -11.15
CA LEU A 25 2.47 2.95 -10.76
C LEU A 25 3.61 1.95 -10.66
N VAL A 26 4.58 2.00 -11.59
CA VAL A 26 5.81 1.18 -11.52
C VAL A 26 6.60 1.50 -10.24
N SER A 27 6.82 2.78 -9.95
CA SER A 27 7.51 3.20 -8.73
C SER A 27 6.78 2.76 -7.46
N TYR A 28 5.44 2.84 -7.45
CA TYR A 28 4.63 2.32 -6.35
C TYR A 28 4.81 0.81 -6.17
N GLN A 29 4.86 0.03 -7.26
CA GLN A 29 5.07 -1.42 -7.18
C GLN A 29 6.41 -1.77 -6.53
N GLU A 30 7.50 -1.16 -7.01
CA GLU A 30 8.86 -1.40 -6.49
C GLU A 30 8.95 -1.04 -5.00
N ASN A 31 8.42 0.13 -4.62
CA ASN A 31 8.43 0.59 -3.24
C ASN A 31 7.60 -0.33 -2.33
N THR A 32 6.40 -0.71 -2.76
CA THR A 32 5.50 -1.56 -1.94
C THR A 32 6.07 -2.96 -1.76
N GLN A 33 6.73 -3.54 -2.77
CA GLN A 33 7.43 -4.82 -2.62
C GLN A 33 8.54 -4.74 -1.56
N ALA A 34 9.32 -3.65 -1.53
CA ALA A 34 10.32 -3.43 -0.49
C ALA A 34 9.69 -3.27 0.91
N GLN A 35 8.53 -2.61 1.01
CA GLN A 35 7.78 -2.45 2.26
C GLN A 35 7.20 -3.78 2.76
N LEU A 36 6.71 -4.66 1.88
CA LEU A 36 6.24 -6.00 2.23
C LEU A 36 7.34 -6.84 2.90
N THR A 37 8.56 -6.78 2.37
CA THR A 37 9.71 -7.46 2.99
C THR A 37 10.00 -6.90 4.39
N LYS A 38 9.86 -5.58 4.60
CA LYS A 38 10.06 -4.95 5.92
C LYS A 38 9.00 -5.39 6.93
N LEU A 39 7.75 -5.61 6.51
CA LEU A 39 6.69 -6.09 7.40
C LEU A 39 7.03 -7.46 8.00
N ILE A 40 7.65 -8.35 7.22
CA ILE A 40 8.12 -9.66 7.71
C ILE A 40 9.18 -9.47 8.81
N THR A 41 10.14 -8.59 8.60
CA THR A 41 11.17 -8.27 9.60
C THR A 41 10.56 -7.69 10.87
N ILE A 42 9.59 -6.78 10.74
CA ILE A 42 8.92 -6.14 11.89
C ILE A 42 8.20 -7.16 12.77
N VAL A 43 7.56 -8.18 12.18
CA VAL A 43 6.93 -9.27 12.95
C VAL A 43 7.98 -10.10 13.69
N ALA A 44 9.12 -10.37 13.06
CA ALA A 44 10.22 -11.11 13.68
C ALA A 44 10.88 -10.33 14.83
N THR A 45 11.03 -9.01 14.68
CA THR A 45 11.63 -8.13 15.70
C THR A 45 10.62 -7.59 16.71
N GLN A 46 9.33 -7.78 16.46
CA GLN A 46 8.21 -7.29 17.29
C GLN A 46 8.29 -5.78 17.56
N SER A 47 8.72 -5.01 16.56
CA SER A 47 9.01 -3.59 16.71
C SER A 47 7.78 -2.72 16.38
N VAL A 48 7.04 -2.29 17.40
CA VAL A 48 5.89 -1.38 17.24
C VAL A 48 6.30 -0.04 16.62
N SER A 49 7.45 0.49 17.01
CA SER A 49 7.96 1.77 16.48
C SER A 49 8.25 1.70 14.97
N GLU A 50 8.79 0.58 14.49
CA GLU A 50 9.01 0.37 13.05
C GLU A 50 7.70 0.13 12.32
N LEU A 51 6.75 -0.58 12.94
CA LEU A 51 5.41 -0.76 12.40
C LEU A 51 4.68 0.58 12.22
N HIS A 52 4.74 1.46 13.23
CA HIS A 52 4.16 2.79 13.18
C HIS A 52 4.71 3.61 12.01
N ARG A 53 6.04 3.67 11.89
CA ARG A 53 6.71 4.41 10.80
C ARG A 53 6.37 3.85 9.43
N LEU A 54 6.31 2.52 9.31
CA LEU A 54 6.00 1.88 8.04
C LEU A 54 4.53 2.10 7.65
N ALA A 55 3.60 1.99 8.60
CA ALA A 55 2.18 2.31 8.40
C ALA A 55 1.99 3.76 7.94
N HIS A 56 2.68 4.73 8.55
CA HIS A 56 2.68 6.14 8.11
C HIS A 56 3.15 6.31 6.66
N SER A 57 4.26 5.64 6.30
CA SER A 57 4.81 5.68 4.94
C SER A 57 3.84 5.06 3.93
N MET A 58 3.32 3.86 4.23
CA MET A 58 2.38 3.13 3.37
C MET A 58 1.05 3.87 3.21
N LYS A 59 0.56 4.56 4.26
CA LYS A 59 -0.63 5.43 4.19
C LYS A 59 -0.49 6.49 3.09
N SER A 60 0.67 7.16 3.07
CA SER A 60 0.95 8.24 2.11
C SER A 60 1.08 7.68 0.69
N SER A 61 1.80 6.57 0.52
CA SER A 61 1.93 5.89 -0.77
C SER A 61 0.57 5.41 -1.32
N ALA A 62 -0.28 4.82 -0.46
CA ALA A 62 -1.61 4.36 -0.84
C ALA A 62 -2.53 5.53 -1.24
N ARG A 63 -2.48 6.65 -0.51
CA ARG A 63 -3.24 7.85 -0.87
C ARG A 63 -2.80 8.41 -2.21
N PHE A 64 -1.51 8.39 -2.52
CA PHE A 64 -0.97 8.91 -3.77
C PHE A 64 -1.55 8.19 -4.99
N ILE A 65 -1.72 6.87 -4.90
CA ILE A 65 -2.33 6.09 -5.98
C ILE A 65 -3.87 6.09 -5.94
N GLY A 66 -4.49 6.82 -5.00
CA GLY A 66 -5.94 6.82 -4.80
C GLY A 66 -6.49 5.49 -4.26
N SER A 67 -5.70 4.75 -3.49
CA SER A 67 -6.13 3.55 -2.78
C SER A 67 -6.65 3.93 -1.39
N ASP A 68 -7.89 4.42 -1.34
CA ASP A 68 -8.48 4.97 -0.10
C ASP A 68 -8.61 3.90 0.99
N ALA A 69 -9.06 2.70 0.63
CA ALA A 69 -9.22 1.59 1.57
C ALA A 69 -7.89 1.13 2.21
N LEU A 70 -6.80 1.11 1.43
CA LEU A 70 -5.47 0.77 1.96
C LEU A 70 -4.90 1.93 2.79
N SER A 71 -5.10 3.17 2.35
CA SER A 71 -4.67 4.35 3.09
C SER A 71 -5.34 4.43 4.47
N GLU A 72 -6.65 4.19 4.52
CA GLU A 72 -7.43 4.18 5.76
C GLU A 72 -6.97 3.04 6.69
N PHE A 73 -6.74 1.85 6.15
CA PHE A 73 -6.21 0.74 6.96
C PHE A 73 -4.83 1.09 7.57
N CYS A 74 -3.93 1.66 6.76
CA CYS A 74 -2.62 2.11 7.25
C CYS A 74 -2.76 3.18 8.34
N PHE A 75 -3.71 4.10 8.19
CA PHE A 75 -3.99 5.13 9.20
C PHE A 75 -4.49 4.52 10.51
N GLN A 76 -5.40 3.56 10.46
CA GLN A 76 -5.90 2.89 11.66
C GLN A 76 -4.78 2.14 12.40
N LEU A 77 -3.90 1.47 11.66
CA LEU A 77 -2.74 0.80 12.23
C LEU A 77 -1.72 1.78 12.83
N GLU A 78 -1.46 2.91 12.16
CA GLU A 78 -0.63 4.00 12.67
C GLU A 78 -1.18 4.56 13.98
N MET A 79 -2.50 4.79 14.08
CA MET A 79 -3.15 5.27 15.30
C MET A 79 -3.09 4.24 16.42
N LYS A 80 -3.30 2.96 16.10
CA LYS A 80 -3.19 1.87 17.07
C LYS A 80 -1.78 1.78 17.68
N THR A 81 -0.76 1.80 16.84
CA THR A 81 0.65 1.76 17.27
C THR A 81 1.09 3.02 18.02
N ALA A 82 0.45 4.17 17.77
CA ALA A 82 0.68 5.39 18.55
C ALA A 82 0.03 5.33 19.95
N ALA A 83 -1.13 4.66 20.06
CA ALA A 83 -1.86 4.51 21.32
C ALA A 83 -1.26 3.43 22.23
N ASP A 84 -0.65 2.40 21.64
CA ASP A 84 -0.11 1.25 22.36
C ASP A 84 1.30 0.88 21.85
N PRO A 85 2.36 1.27 22.59
CA PRO A 85 3.74 1.08 22.17
C PRO A 85 4.27 -0.35 22.41
N GLU A 86 3.50 -1.25 23.04
CA GLU A 86 3.92 -2.63 23.31
C GLU A 86 3.44 -3.59 22.22
N TRP A 87 4.22 -4.63 21.90
CA TRP A 87 3.84 -5.58 20.86
C TRP A 87 2.81 -6.60 21.37
N HIS A 88 1.69 -6.71 20.65
CA HIS A 88 0.61 -7.66 20.92
C HIS A 88 0.38 -8.63 19.75
N SER A 89 -0.21 -9.78 20.05
CA SER A 89 -0.54 -10.79 19.03
C SER A 89 -1.47 -10.27 17.93
N ASP A 90 -2.34 -9.30 18.21
CA ASP A 90 -3.18 -8.70 17.17
C ASP A 90 -2.36 -7.93 16.13
N TYR A 91 -1.17 -7.39 16.45
CA TYR A 91 -0.33 -6.74 15.44
C TYR A 91 0.15 -7.72 14.38
N VAL A 92 0.35 -8.99 14.71
CA VAL A 92 0.66 -10.02 13.71
C VAL A 92 -0.49 -10.13 12.70
N ARG A 93 -1.73 -10.22 13.21
CA ARG A 93 -2.94 -10.27 12.37
C ARG A 93 -3.10 -9.01 11.51
N GLN A 94 -2.84 -7.83 12.07
CA GLN A 94 -2.91 -6.56 11.36
C GLN A 94 -1.83 -6.46 10.26
N VAL A 95 -0.62 -6.95 10.53
CA VAL A 95 0.47 -7.00 9.54
C VAL A 95 0.14 -7.98 8.42
N GLU A 96 -0.40 -9.15 8.73
CA GLU A 96 -0.87 -10.12 7.72
C GLU A 96 -1.95 -9.51 6.83
N GLU A 97 -2.92 -8.82 7.43
CA GLU A 97 -3.98 -8.12 6.71
C GLU A 97 -3.44 -6.98 5.84
N LEU A 98 -2.48 -6.18 6.35
CA LEU A 98 -1.78 -5.16 5.57
C LEU A 98 -1.06 -5.76 4.37
N CYS A 99 -0.35 -6.88 4.59
CA CYS A 99 0.35 -7.60 3.54
C CYS A 99 -0.61 -8.08 2.46
N GLN A 100 -1.77 -8.63 2.85
CA GLN A 100 -2.76 -9.11 1.90
C GLN A 100 -3.35 -7.96 1.07
N ARG A 101 -3.84 -6.91 1.72
CA ARG A 101 -4.41 -5.74 1.04
C ARG A 101 -3.41 -5.09 0.09
N SER A 102 -2.14 -5.00 0.49
CA SER A 102 -1.07 -4.46 -0.37
C SER A 102 -0.79 -5.35 -1.59
N ARG A 103 -0.84 -6.68 -1.43
CA ARG A 103 -0.71 -7.62 -2.55
C ARG A 103 -1.88 -7.52 -3.52
N ASP A 104 -3.11 -7.38 -3.01
CA ASP A 104 -4.29 -7.23 -3.86
C ASP A 104 -4.19 -5.95 -4.72
N VAL A 105 -3.73 -4.83 -4.13
CA VAL A 105 -3.46 -3.59 -4.87
C VAL A 105 -2.36 -3.81 -5.92
N LEU A 106 -1.25 -4.45 -5.56
CA LEU A 106 -0.15 -4.73 -6.49
C LEU A 106 -0.58 -5.59 -7.69
N GLU A 107 -1.45 -6.57 -7.47
CA GLU A 107 -2.02 -7.40 -8.53
C GLU A 107 -2.83 -6.55 -9.51
N GLN A 108 -3.73 -5.69 -8.99
CA GLN A 108 -4.52 -4.79 -9.83
C GLN A 108 -3.65 -3.80 -10.61
N VAL A 109 -2.59 -3.27 -10.00
CA VAL A 109 -1.62 -2.40 -10.69
C VAL A 109 -0.90 -3.16 -11.80
N THR A 110 -0.51 -4.42 -11.56
CA THR A 110 0.16 -5.27 -12.56
C THR A 110 -0.74 -5.49 -13.77
N ILE A 111 -1.99 -5.90 -13.53
CA ILE A 111 -2.99 -6.13 -14.59
C ILE A 111 -3.17 -4.86 -15.44
N TYR A 112 -3.29 -3.70 -14.79
CA TYR A 112 -3.44 -2.43 -15.51
C TYR A 112 -2.22 -2.13 -16.41
N LEU A 113 -1.00 -2.25 -15.88
CA LEU A 113 0.23 -1.97 -16.62
C LEU A 113 0.40 -2.93 -17.81
N GLU A 114 -0.02 -4.18 -17.68
CA GLU A 114 -0.01 -5.15 -18.78
C GLU A 114 -1.02 -4.79 -19.87
N GLN A 115 -2.23 -4.35 -19.50
CA GLN A 115 -3.25 -3.91 -20.45
C GLN A 115 -2.80 -2.69 -21.27
N GLN A 116 -2.12 -1.72 -20.64
CA GLN A 116 -1.59 -0.54 -21.35
C GLN A 116 -0.50 -0.93 -22.35
N LYS A 117 0.38 -1.90 -22.02
CA LYS A 117 1.39 -2.42 -22.95
C LYS A 117 0.80 -3.09 -24.18
N VAL A 118 -0.38 -3.72 -24.05
CA VAL A 118 -1.10 -4.32 -25.19
C VAL A 118 -1.80 -3.25 -26.02
N SER A 119 -2.37 -2.23 -25.39
CA SER A 119 -3.07 -1.14 -26.09
C SER A 119 -2.14 -0.18 -26.84
N ASN A 120 -0.88 -0.07 -26.40
CA ASN A 120 0.14 0.78 -27.04
C ASN A 120 0.96 0.05 -28.12
N ARG A 121 0.60 -1.21 -28.47
CA ARG A 121 1.18 -1.99 -29.56
C ARG A 121 0.24 -2.04 -30.76
#